data_AF-A0A0A7V1K9-F1
#
_entry.id   AF-A0A0A7V1K9-F1
#
_cell.length_a   1.000
_cell.length_b   1.000
_cell.length_c   1.000
_cell.angle_alpha   90.00
_cell.angle_beta   90.00
_cell.angle_gamma   90.00
#
_symmetry.space_group_name_H-M   'P 1'
#
loop_
_entity.id
_entity.type
_entity.pdbx_description
1 polymer ?
#
loop_
_entity_poly.entity_id
_entity_poly.type
_entity_poly.pdbx_seq_one_letter_code
_entity_poly.pdbx_strand_id
1 'polypeptide(L)'
;MSDQIKPLFMKHYGISPWEINVITSILDKRFQTEDEEIENTYEEKFVSHLEISFPYSFNDEFFKWFDYKEWDRLKGVFKEMKRRRGDGKAIRINLNFSGQPDINFVIESDESQWFKMEVEKIDFVVELLPYHLDEKNIPKDVKSVIYNFDQEAARWRLNTVFTSEKKFVNSKNGWKLST
;
A
#
# COMPACT_ATOMS: atom_id res chain seq x y z
N MET A 1 16.62 11.30 -4.60
CA MET A 1 16.39 10.91 -3.19
C MET A 1 17.69 10.97 -2.39
N SER A 2 17.63 11.20 -1.07
CA SER A 2 18.82 11.29 -0.19
C SER A 2 19.46 9.92 0.03
N ASP A 3 20.79 9.85 0.06
CA ASP A 3 21.55 8.64 0.42
C ASP A 3 21.53 8.36 1.94
N GLN A 4 20.92 9.23 2.74
CA GLN A 4 20.69 8.97 4.16
C GLN A 4 19.67 7.86 4.34
N ILE A 5 20.09 6.78 5.01
CA ILE A 5 19.21 5.69 5.44
C ILE A 5 18.16 6.26 6.40
N LYS A 6 16.89 6.07 6.06
CA LYS A 6 15.75 6.48 6.89
C LYS A 6 15.12 5.28 7.60
N PRO A 7 14.52 5.49 8.78
CA PRO A 7 13.74 4.45 9.44
C PRO A 7 12.50 4.11 8.59
N LEU A 8 12.19 2.82 8.50
CA LEU A 8 10.98 2.28 7.89
C LEU A 8 10.28 1.42 8.94
N PHE A 9 9.05 1.79 9.28
CA PHE A 9 8.29 1.12 10.32
C PHE A 9 7.32 0.11 9.71
N MET A 10 7.25 -1.07 10.30
CA MET A 10 6.29 -2.11 9.97
C MET A 10 5.43 -2.46 11.19
N LYS A 11 4.14 -2.71 10.95
CA LYS A 11 3.23 -3.24 11.98
C LYS A 11 2.55 -4.48 11.45
N HIS A 12 2.45 -5.52 12.26
CA HIS A 12 1.89 -6.78 11.76
C HIS A 12 1.22 -7.63 12.84
N TYR A 13 0.31 -8.50 12.40
CA TYR A 13 -0.18 -9.64 13.18
C TYR A 13 -0.40 -10.83 12.26
N GLY A 14 -0.25 -12.05 12.79
CA GLY A 14 -0.45 -13.27 11.98
C GLY A 14 0.57 -13.44 10.84
N ILE A 15 1.70 -12.74 10.92
CA ILE A 15 2.85 -12.89 10.04
C ILE A 15 3.96 -13.60 10.81
N SER A 16 4.52 -14.66 10.23
CA SER A 16 5.55 -15.41 10.93
C SER A 16 6.87 -14.63 10.99
N PRO A 17 7.71 -14.84 12.03
CA PRO A 17 9.03 -14.21 12.11
C PRO A 17 9.91 -14.46 10.87
N TRP A 18 9.77 -15.62 10.22
CA TRP A 18 10.48 -15.91 8.98
C TRP A 18 10.01 -15.02 7.82
N GLU A 19 8.71 -14.77 7.69
CA GLU A 19 8.19 -13.86 6.65
C GLU A 19 8.66 -12.42 6.88
N ILE A 20 8.66 -11.95 8.13
CA ILE A 20 9.21 -10.65 8.50
C ILE A 20 10.69 -10.56 8.12
N ASN A 21 11.50 -11.56 8.48
CA ASN A 21 12.93 -11.60 8.11
C ASN A 21 13.16 -11.55 6.61
N VAL A 22 12.32 -12.20 5.80
CA VAL A 22 12.43 -12.13 4.34
C VAL A 22 12.13 -10.72 3.85
N ILE A 23 11.10 -10.06 4.39
CA ILE A 23 10.74 -8.68 4.04
C ILE A 23 11.87 -7.72 4.44
N THR A 24 12.34 -7.77 5.69
CA THR A 24 13.41 -6.89 6.18
C THR A 24 14.71 -7.12 5.43
N SER A 25 15.07 -8.36 5.06
CA SER A 25 16.26 -8.63 4.24
C SER A 25 16.28 -7.93 2.87
N ILE A 26 15.10 -7.58 2.34
CA ILE A 26 14.95 -6.78 1.11
C ILE A 26 15.05 -5.29 1.44
N LEU A 27 14.31 -4.84 2.45
CA LEU A 27 14.18 -3.43 2.81
C LEU A 27 15.45 -2.85 3.47
N ASP A 28 16.16 -3.62 4.29
CA ASP A 28 17.37 -3.21 5.02
C ASP A 28 18.54 -2.80 4.11
N LYS A 29 18.44 -3.10 2.81
CA LYS A 29 19.41 -2.61 1.81
C LYS A 29 19.36 -1.09 1.63
N ARG A 30 18.21 -0.48 1.93
CA ARG A 30 17.91 0.95 1.67
C ARG A 30 17.30 1.67 2.87
N PHE A 31 16.83 0.93 3.86
CA PHE A 31 16.15 1.43 5.04
C PHE A 31 16.77 0.86 6.32
N GLN A 32 16.47 1.48 7.44
CA GLN A 32 16.63 0.87 8.75
C GLN A 32 15.24 0.37 9.17
N THR A 33 15.00 -0.94 9.07
CA THR A 33 13.67 -1.47 9.40
C THR A 33 13.46 -1.64 10.90
N GLU A 34 12.27 -1.28 11.36
CA GLU A 34 11.77 -1.55 12.70
C GLU A 34 10.38 -2.16 12.57
N ASP A 35 10.12 -3.28 13.23
CA ASP A 35 8.82 -3.93 13.22
C ASP A 35 8.21 -4.05 14.61
N GLU A 36 6.88 -3.97 14.65
CA GLU A 36 6.06 -4.12 15.84
C GLU A 36 4.98 -5.18 15.57
N GLU A 37 5.00 -6.28 16.33
CA GLU A 37 3.89 -7.22 16.35
C GLU A 37 2.77 -6.64 17.24
N ILE A 38 1.56 -6.54 16.68
CA ILE A 38 0.39 -5.97 17.33
C ILE A 38 -0.69 -7.04 17.57
N GLU A 39 -1.64 -6.75 18.45
CA GLU A 39 -2.80 -7.60 18.62
C GLU A 39 -3.82 -7.42 17.47
N ASN A 40 -4.45 -8.52 17.06
CA ASN A 40 -5.55 -8.47 16.10
C ASN A 40 -6.79 -7.84 16.77
N THR A 41 -7.33 -6.77 16.19
CA THR A 41 -8.55 -6.11 16.70
C THR A 41 -9.83 -6.90 16.42
N TYR A 42 -9.75 -7.94 15.59
CA TYR A 42 -10.85 -8.79 15.09
C TYR A 42 -11.94 -8.05 14.28
N GLU A 43 -11.85 -6.73 14.14
CA GLU A 43 -12.86 -5.91 13.45
C GLU A 43 -12.94 -6.24 11.95
N GLU A 44 -11.78 -6.38 11.30
CA GLU A 44 -11.69 -6.52 9.84
C GLU A 44 -11.77 -7.98 9.37
N LYS A 45 -11.72 -8.93 10.30
CA LYS A 45 -11.79 -10.39 10.09
C LYS A 45 -10.68 -10.95 9.20
N PHE A 46 -9.56 -10.24 9.05
CA PHE A 46 -8.38 -10.80 8.40
C PHE A 46 -7.62 -11.71 9.35
N VAL A 47 -7.11 -12.82 8.82
CA VAL A 47 -6.26 -13.76 9.57
C VAL A 47 -4.88 -13.14 9.84
N SER A 48 -4.41 -12.30 8.94
CA SER A 48 -3.13 -11.62 9.06
C SER A 48 -3.14 -10.23 8.44
N HIS A 49 -2.28 -9.36 8.96
CA HIS A 49 -2.13 -7.98 8.50
C HIS A 49 -0.66 -7.58 8.50
N LEU A 50 -0.29 -6.80 7.51
CA LEU A 50 1.03 -6.20 7.38
C LEU A 50 0.89 -4.75 6.92
N GLU A 51 1.38 -3.82 7.70
CA GLU A 51 1.53 -2.41 7.33
C GLU A 51 3.02 -2.10 7.14
N ILE A 52 3.36 -1.43 6.03
CA ILE A 52 4.71 -0.95 5.75
C ILE A 52 4.65 0.55 5.49
N SER A 53 5.39 1.34 6.28
CA SER A 53 5.43 2.80 6.18
C SER A 53 6.74 3.30 5.58
N PHE A 54 6.72 3.56 4.27
CA PHE A 54 7.81 4.11 3.50
C PHE A 54 7.95 5.63 3.75
N PRO A 55 9.12 6.13 4.19
CA PRO A 55 9.36 7.54 4.50
C PRO A 55 9.64 8.41 3.26
N TYR A 56 9.12 8.01 2.09
CA TYR A 56 9.31 8.64 0.80
C TYR A 56 8.03 8.58 -0.04
N SER A 57 7.88 9.53 -0.96
CA SER A 57 6.72 9.61 -1.85
C SER A 57 6.73 8.44 -2.83
N PHE A 58 5.55 7.91 -3.14
CA PHE A 58 5.36 6.94 -4.21
C PHE A 58 5.49 7.65 -5.57
N ASN A 59 6.63 7.55 -6.24
CA ASN A 59 6.88 8.17 -7.55
C ASN A 59 8.01 7.45 -8.31
N ASP A 60 8.29 7.87 -9.54
CA ASP A 60 9.35 7.28 -10.37
C ASP A 60 10.75 7.37 -9.73
N GLU A 61 11.05 8.45 -9.00
CA GLU A 61 12.33 8.58 -8.29
C GLU A 61 12.50 7.52 -7.19
N PHE A 62 11.41 7.16 -6.49
CA PHE A 62 11.40 6.08 -5.50
C PHE A 62 11.84 4.77 -6.14
N PHE A 63 11.24 4.38 -7.25
CA PHE A 63 11.54 3.09 -7.89
C PHE A 63 12.95 3.03 -8.47
N LYS A 64 13.43 4.15 -9.05
CA LYS A 64 14.82 4.27 -9.51
C LYS A 64 15.82 4.14 -8.36
N TRP A 65 15.51 4.73 -7.20
CA TRP A 65 16.38 4.67 -6.02
C TRP A 65 16.32 3.33 -5.28
N PHE A 66 15.11 2.79 -5.08
CA PHE A 66 14.87 1.53 -4.37
C PHE A 66 15.30 0.29 -5.18
N ASP A 67 15.33 0.41 -6.52
CA ASP A 67 15.54 -0.66 -7.50
C ASP A 67 14.25 -1.47 -7.80
N TYR A 68 13.80 -1.43 -9.05
CA TYR A 68 12.67 -2.21 -9.55
C TYR A 68 12.81 -3.71 -9.28
N LYS A 69 14.04 -4.25 -9.32
CA LYS A 69 14.27 -5.66 -9.02
C LYS A 69 13.98 -5.98 -7.55
N GLU A 70 14.32 -5.09 -6.62
CA GLU A 70 14.05 -5.29 -5.20
C GLU A 70 12.57 -5.05 -4.89
N TRP A 71 11.91 -4.13 -5.60
CA TRP A 71 10.46 -4.00 -5.59
C TRP A 71 9.74 -5.27 -6.06
N ASP A 72 10.15 -5.85 -7.19
CA ASP A 72 9.57 -7.10 -7.70
C ASP A 72 9.80 -8.28 -6.75
N ARG A 73 10.94 -8.32 -6.07
CA ARG A 73 11.20 -9.32 -5.01
C ARG A 73 10.23 -9.14 -3.84
N LEU A 74 10.01 -7.91 -3.38
CA LEU A 74 9.07 -7.60 -2.30
C LEU A 74 7.64 -8.00 -2.69
N LYS A 75 7.18 -7.63 -3.90
CA LYS A 75 5.92 -8.11 -4.49
C LYS A 75 5.84 -9.64 -4.52
N GLY A 76 6.94 -10.31 -4.84
CA GLY A 76 7.09 -11.77 -4.77
C GLY A 76 6.73 -12.34 -3.40
N VAL A 77 7.24 -11.72 -2.33
CA VAL A 77 6.95 -12.13 -0.94
C VAL A 77 5.47 -11.98 -0.63
N PHE A 78 4.85 -10.86 -1.00
CA PHE A 78 3.41 -10.61 -0.77
C PHE A 78 2.54 -11.71 -1.41
N LYS A 79 2.82 -12.05 -2.68
CA LYS A 79 2.10 -13.12 -3.39
C LYS A 79 2.29 -14.49 -2.74
N GLU A 80 3.50 -14.78 -2.28
CA GLU A 80 3.82 -16.06 -1.61
C GLU A 80 3.12 -16.16 -0.25
N MET A 81 3.06 -15.07 0.52
CA MET A 81 2.32 -14.99 1.78
C MET A 81 0.83 -15.28 1.57
N LYS A 82 0.21 -14.69 0.54
CA LYS A 82 -1.18 -15.00 0.15
C LYS A 82 -1.33 -16.45 -0.27
N ARG A 83 -0.44 -16.97 -1.14
CA ARG A 83 -0.50 -18.36 -1.65
C ARG A 83 -0.50 -19.40 -0.52
N ARG A 84 0.30 -19.20 0.53
CA ARG A 84 0.40 -20.12 1.67
C ARG A 84 -0.84 -20.09 2.58
N ARG A 85 -1.55 -18.97 2.63
CA ARG A 85 -2.75 -18.79 3.46
C ARG A 85 -4.05 -19.13 2.72
N GLY A 86 -4.06 -19.06 1.38
CA GLY A 86 -5.21 -19.39 0.54
C GLY A 86 -6.16 -18.22 0.29
N ASP A 87 -7.34 -18.54 -0.22
CA ASP A 87 -8.39 -17.57 -0.57
C ASP A 87 -9.17 -17.08 0.67
N GLY A 88 -10.02 -16.06 0.47
CA GLY A 88 -10.74 -15.35 1.53
C GLY A 88 -9.88 -14.28 2.21
N LYS A 89 -10.32 -13.85 3.40
CA LYS A 89 -9.69 -12.82 4.24
C LYS A 89 -8.39 -13.28 4.91
N ALA A 90 -7.48 -13.80 4.09
CA ALA A 90 -6.24 -14.42 4.52
C ALA A 90 -5.19 -13.39 4.99
N ILE A 91 -4.96 -12.36 4.19
CA ILE A 91 -3.97 -11.33 4.47
C ILE A 91 -4.43 -10.00 3.89
N ARG A 92 -4.27 -8.94 4.68
CA ARG A 92 -4.37 -7.55 4.24
C ARG A 92 -2.99 -6.91 4.31
N ILE A 93 -2.60 -6.17 3.28
CA ILE A 93 -1.32 -5.44 3.25
C ILE A 93 -1.60 -3.95 2.99
N ASN A 94 -1.05 -3.09 3.83
CA ASN A 94 -1.10 -1.65 3.71
C ASN A 94 0.29 -1.11 3.37
N LEU A 95 0.43 -0.43 2.24
CA LEU A 95 1.68 0.22 1.85
C LEU A 95 1.47 1.74 1.93
N ASN A 96 2.08 2.37 2.93
CA ASN A 96 1.96 3.79 3.22
C ASN A 96 3.21 4.53 2.74
N PHE A 97 3.05 5.54 1.90
CA PHE A 97 4.14 6.35 1.35
C PHE A 97 3.97 7.80 1.80
N SER A 98 4.95 8.31 2.55
CA SER A 98 4.95 9.70 3.00
C SER A 98 5.21 10.67 1.85
N GLY A 99 4.36 11.66 1.64
CA GLY A 99 4.47 12.57 0.52
C GLY A 99 3.59 13.81 0.63
N GLN A 100 3.34 14.46 -0.49
CA GLN A 100 2.39 15.55 -0.61
C GLN A 100 1.52 15.30 -1.84
N PRO A 101 0.40 14.56 -1.70
CA PRO A 101 -0.14 13.96 -0.46
C PRO A 101 0.55 12.63 -0.06
N ASP A 102 0.28 12.15 1.15
CA ASP A 102 0.58 10.77 1.53
C ASP A 102 -0.29 9.80 0.71
N ILE A 103 0.28 8.66 0.31
CA ILE A 103 -0.39 7.67 -0.53
C ILE A 103 -0.44 6.33 0.20
N ASN A 104 -1.64 5.76 0.37
CA ASN A 104 -1.86 4.45 0.97
C ASN A 104 -2.47 3.50 -0.06
N PHE A 105 -1.83 2.34 -0.26
CA PHE A 105 -2.39 1.24 -1.03
C PHE A 105 -2.91 0.16 -0.07
N VAL A 106 -4.18 -0.18 -0.19
CA VAL A 106 -4.80 -1.28 0.57
C VAL A 106 -4.93 -2.49 -0.36
N ILE A 107 -4.15 -3.53 -0.07
CA ILE A 107 -4.14 -4.81 -0.78
C ILE A 107 -4.93 -5.82 0.06
N GLU A 108 -6.10 -6.25 -0.42
CA GLU A 108 -7.00 -7.05 0.41
C GLU A 108 -7.89 -8.04 -0.37
N SER A 109 -7.59 -8.29 -1.65
CA SER A 109 -8.39 -9.20 -2.46
C SER A 109 -8.48 -10.62 -1.89
N ASP A 110 -9.71 -11.14 -1.80
CA ASP A 110 -10.00 -12.47 -1.26
C ASP A 110 -9.47 -13.60 -2.16
N GLU A 111 -9.66 -13.52 -3.47
CA GLU A 111 -9.18 -14.57 -4.39
C GLU A 111 -7.71 -14.35 -4.77
N SER A 112 -6.93 -15.43 -4.77
CA SER A 112 -5.50 -15.42 -5.07
C SER A 112 -5.15 -14.82 -6.42
N GLN A 113 -6.01 -14.97 -7.44
CA GLN A 113 -5.79 -14.38 -8.75
C GLN A 113 -5.88 -12.84 -8.71
N TRP A 114 -6.88 -12.30 -8.02
CA TRP A 114 -7.09 -10.86 -7.87
C TRP A 114 -6.01 -10.25 -6.99
N PHE A 115 -5.65 -10.91 -5.89
CA PHE A 115 -4.55 -10.48 -5.03
C PHE A 115 -3.23 -10.39 -5.80
N LYS A 116 -2.89 -11.40 -6.61
CA LYS A 116 -1.69 -11.34 -7.45
C LYS A 116 -1.73 -10.15 -8.40
N MET A 117 -2.86 -9.92 -9.07
CA MET A 117 -2.97 -8.81 -10.02
C MET A 117 -2.94 -7.44 -9.33
N GLU A 118 -3.55 -7.33 -8.16
CA GLU A 118 -3.51 -6.16 -7.30
C GLU A 118 -2.06 -5.80 -6.96
N VAL A 119 -1.28 -6.77 -6.48
CA VAL A 119 0.15 -6.62 -6.18
C VAL A 119 0.96 -6.24 -7.43
N GLU A 120 0.75 -6.92 -8.57
CA GLU A 120 1.53 -6.66 -9.78
C GLU A 120 1.30 -5.28 -10.39
N LYS A 121 0.09 -4.72 -10.23
CA LYS A 121 -0.30 -3.48 -10.91
C LYS A 121 -0.03 -2.22 -10.11
N ILE A 122 0.56 -2.32 -8.90
CA ILE A 122 0.77 -1.16 -8.01
C ILE A 122 1.65 -0.11 -8.68
N ASP A 123 2.78 -0.51 -9.26
CA ASP A 123 3.75 0.40 -9.86
C ASP A 123 3.22 1.15 -11.10
N PHE A 124 2.21 0.62 -11.80
CA PHE A 124 1.53 1.35 -12.88
C PHE A 124 0.83 2.62 -12.40
N VAL A 125 0.53 2.74 -11.10
CA VAL A 125 -0.11 3.94 -10.55
C VAL A 125 0.80 5.15 -10.67
N VAL A 126 2.13 4.98 -10.71
CA VAL A 126 3.10 6.08 -10.87
C VAL A 126 2.77 6.93 -12.09
N GLU A 127 2.46 6.31 -13.21
CA GLU A 127 2.14 7.00 -14.46
C GLU A 127 0.78 7.73 -14.41
N LEU A 128 -0.11 7.28 -13.52
CA LEU A 128 -1.46 7.81 -13.38
C LEU A 128 -1.56 8.91 -12.32
N LEU A 129 -0.56 9.06 -11.45
CA LEU A 129 -0.56 10.06 -10.37
C LEU A 129 -0.86 11.49 -10.86
N PRO A 130 -0.26 12.00 -11.96
CA PRO A 130 -0.53 13.37 -12.40
C PRO A 130 -2.00 13.61 -12.77
N TYR A 131 -2.70 12.58 -13.23
CA TYR A 131 -4.11 12.64 -13.58
C TYR A 131 -5.02 12.41 -12.37
N HIS A 132 -4.71 11.40 -11.55
CA HIS A 132 -5.50 11.07 -10.37
C HIS A 132 -5.42 12.15 -9.30
N LEU A 133 -4.28 12.83 -9.16
CA LEU A 133 -4.03 13.84 -8.14
C LEU A 133 -4.12 15.28 -8.68
N ASP A 134 -4.66 15.47 -9.88
CA ASP A 134 -4.93 16.81 -10.41
C ASP A 134 -5.93 17.54 -9.48
N GLU A 135 -5.56 18.73 -9.00
CA GLU A 135 -6.38 19.57 -8.11
C GLU A 135 -7.76 19.91 -8.69
N LYS A 136 -7.94 19.81 -10.01
CA LYS A 136 -9.25 19.98 -10.66
C LYS A 136 -10.19 18.80 -10.44
N ASN A 137 -9.63 17.62 -10.15
CA ASN A 137 -10.35 16.35 -10.08
C ASN A 137 -10.53 15.84 -8.65
N ILE A 138 -9.83 16.42 -7.67
CA ILE A 138 -9.88 16.04 -6.25
C ILE A 138 -10.27 17.23 -5.36
N PRO A 139 -10.77 17.00 -4.13
CA PRO A 139 -10.96 18.05 -3.14
C PRO A 139 -9.68 18.88 -2.91
N LYS A 140 -9.83 20.16 -2.56
CA LYS A 140 -8.67 21.01 -2.21
C LYS A 140 -8.03 20.57 -0.88
N ASP A 141 -6.75 20.89 -0.72
CA ASP A 141 -5.98 20.68 0.52
C ASP A 141 -5.90 19.22 0.98
N VAL A 142 -5.71 18.31 0.01
CA VAL A 142 -5.51 16.88 0.29
C VAL A 142 -4.22 16.65 1.08
N LYS A 143 -4.35 15.89 2.18
CA LYS A 143 -3.23 15.46 3.03
C LYS A 143 -2.84 14.02 2.75
N SER A 144 -3.82 13.14 2.60
CA SER A 144 -3.57 11.75 2.29
C SER A 144 -4.66 11.16 1.39
N VAL A 145 -4.31 10.09 0.69
CA VAL A 145 -5.21 9.37 -0.19
C VAL A 145 -5.11 7.87 -0.01
N ILE A 146 -6.20 7.17 -0.24
CA ILE A 146 -6.26 5.70 -0.27
C ILE A 146 -6.62 5.23 -1.67
N TYR A 147 -5.81 4.32 -2.18
CA TYR A 147 -6.08 3.53 -3.36
C TYR A 147 -6.59 2.15 -2.97
N ASN A 148 -7.59 1.67 -3.71
CA ASN A 148 -8.08 0.29 -3.67
C ASN A 148 -8.07 -0.29 -5.08
N PHE A 149 -7.95 -1.61 -5.19
CA PHE A 149 -8.02 -2.28 -6.48
C PHE A 149 -9.46 -2.50 -6.92
N ASP A 150 -9.84 -1.94 -8.07
CA ASP A 150 -11.10 -2.23 -8.73
C ASP A 150 -10.95 -3.51 -9.56
N GLN A 151 -11.53 -4.60 -9.08
CA GLN A 151 -11.50 -5.90 -9.76
C GLN A 151 -12.30 -5.90 -11.07
N GLU A 152 -13.41 -5.16 -11.16
CA GLU A 152 -14.21 -5.09 -12.40
C GLU A 152 -13.41 -4.45 -13.54
N ALA A 153 -12.65 -3.40 -13.24
CA ALA A 153 -11.79 -2.72 -14.21
C ALA A 153 -10.33 -3.22 -14.21
N ALA A 154 -10.01 -4.19 -13.35
CA ALA A 154 -8.68 -4.74 -13.14
C ALA A 154 -7.58 -3.67 -12.98
N ARG A 155 -7.83 -2.61 -12.19
CA ARG A 155 -6.87 -1.51 -11.98
C ARG A 155 -7.02 -0.85 -10.62
N TRP A 156 -5.94 -0.25 -10.14
CA TRP A 156 -5.97 0.62 -8.96
C TRP A 156 -6.76 1.89 -9.22
N ARG A 157 -7.60 2.29 -8.26
CA ARG A 157 -8.37 3.54 -8.30
C ARG A 157 -8.23 4.31 -7.00
N LEU A 158 -8.17 5.62 -7.14
CA LEU A 158 -8.25 6.55 -6.02
C LEU A 158 -9.64 6.44 -5.39
N ASN A 159 -9.72 5.85 -4.19
CA ASN A 159 -10.97 5.54 -3.52
C ASN A 159 -11.34 6.54 -2.45
N THR A 160 -10.37 6.94 -1.60
CA THR A 160 -10.62 7.88 -0.50
C THR A 160 -9.61 9.01 -0.52
N VAL A 161 -10.06 10.21 -0.20
CA VAL A 161 -9.23 11.41 -0.04
C VAL A 161 -9.49 11.98 1.35
N PHE A 162 -8.43 12.35 2.06
CA PHE A 162 -8.49 13.04 3.34
C PHE A 162 -7.90 14.42 3.20
N THR A 163 -8.65 15.42 3.64
CA THR A 163 -8.14 16.78 3.88
C THR A 163 -7.88 16.96 5.37
N SER A 164 -7.48 18.15 5.80
CA SER A 164 -7.29 18.46 7.23
C SER A 164 -8.54 18.27 8.09
N GLU A 165 -9.74 18.29 7.49
CA GLU A 165 -11.01 18.30 8.22
C GLU A 165 -12.00 17.23 7.76
N LYS A 166 -11.83 16.69 6.55
CA LYS A 166 -12.89 15.95 5.86
C LYS A 166 -12.35 14.70 5.17
N LYS A 167 -13.17 13.66 5.19
CA LYS A 167 -12.98 12.44 4.40
C LYS A 167 -13.92 12.46 3.21
N PHE A 168 -13.42 12.16 2.02
CA PHE A 168 -14.20 12.03 0.80
C PHE A 168 -14.02 10.64 0.21
N VAL A 169 -15.11 9.99 -0.18
CA VAL A 169 -15.08 8.68 -0.83
C VAL A 169 -15.53 8.84 -2.29
N ASN A 170 -14.79 8.23 -3.20
CA ASN A 170 -15.07 8.26 -4.63
C ASN A 170 -16.35 7.47 -4.90
N SER A 171 -17.26 8.05 -5.68
CA SER A 171 -18.50 7.40 -6.09
C SER A 171 -18.74 7.61 -7.58
N LYS A 172 -19.69 6.86 -8.15
CA LYS A 172 -20.07 7.00 -9.57
C LYS A 172 -20.45 8.44 -9.99
N ASN A 173 -20.89 9.26 -9.03
CA ASN A 173 -21.30 10.65 -9.26
C ASN A 173 -20.25 11.67 -8.79
N GLY A 174 -18.99 11.25 -8.57
CA GLY A 174 -17.91 12.08 -8.03
C GLY A 174 -17.69 11.86 -6.53
N TRP A 175 -16.93 12.76 -5.91
CA TRP A 175 -16.55 12.69 -4.50
C TRP A 175 -17.74 12.95 -3.56
N LYS A 176 -17.96 12.04 -2.61
CA LYS A 176 -18.96 12.20 -1.55
C LYS A 176 -18.28 12.43 -0.22
N LEU A 177 -18.74 13.43 0.53
CA LEU A 177 -18.32 13.62 1.91
C LEU A 177 -18.75 12.40 2.74
N SER A 178 -17.80 11.78 3.42
CA SER A 178 -18.06 10.76 4.44
C SER A 178 -17.97 11.43 5.80
N THR A 179 -19.06 11.35 6.56
CA THR A 179 -19.10 11.74 7.97
C THR A 179 -18.18 10.88 8.81
#